data_AF-V5SIU4-F1
#
_entry.id   AF-V5SIU4-F1
#
_cell.length_a   1.000
_cell.length_b   1.000
_cell.length_c   1.000
_cell.angle_alpha   90.00
_cell.angle_beta   90.00
_cell.angle_gamma   90.00
#
_symmetry.space_group_name_H-M   'P 1'
#
loop_
_entity.id
_entity.type
_entity.pdbx_description
1 polymer ?
#
loop_
_entity_poly.entity_id
_entity_poly.type
_entity_poly.pdbx_seq_one_letter_code
_entity_poly.pdbx_strand_id
1 'polypeptide(L)'
;MTRSLLAFAAAALVAVSASPVMAGPRAYEDNKLNFKNCKNADVTARWFKAELTISEAGKSPEEPSDSIEIQNWDGKCVTLRWDTDAAHFVFSEGDASETGQMIKYVAWDGNLWAATRTYAGFFHARVADKGDSDPRSKMQAAGDWLAKNNINQVPAADVLAALLSSSGTSNN
;
A
#
# COMPACT_ATOMS: atom_id res chain seq x y z
N MET A 1 35.41 -48.70 -45.74
CA MET A 1 33.94 -48.48 -45.78
C MET A 1 33.55 -47.91 -44.41
N THR A 2 33.31 -46.59 -44.34
CA THR A 2 31.98 -45.95 -44.02
C THR A 2 31.52 -46.24 -42.57
N ARG A 3 31.11 -45.32 -41.70
CA ARG A 3 30.90 -43.85 -41.67
C ARG A 3 30.57 -43.53 -40.18
N SER A 4 30.90 -42.32 -39.70
CA SER A 4 30.37 -41.76 -38.44
C SER A 4 28.84 -41.81 -38.34
N LEU A 5 28.30 -41.79 -37.12
CA LEU A 5 27.16 -40.95 -36.72
C LEU A 5 27.05 -40.84 -35.18
N LEU A 6 27.07 -39.61 -34.69
CA LEU A 6 26.68 -39.17 -33.34
C LEU A 6 25.18 -39.36 -33.11
N ALA A 7 24.77 -39.55 -31.85
CA ALA A 7 23.46 -39.07 -31.37
C ALA A 7 23.51 -38.71 -29.87
N PHE A 8 23.30 -37.43 -29.59
CA PHE A 8 22.95 -36.86 -28.28
C PHE A 8 21.45 -37.06 -28.01
N ALA A 9 21.06 -37.31 -26.75
CA ALA A 9 19.78 -36.88 -26.15
C ALA A 9 19.72 -37.37 -24.69
N ALA A 10 19.11 -36.72 -23.70
CA ALA A 10 18.75 -35.34 -23.39
C ALA A 10 18.26 -35.41 -21.92
N ALA A 11 18.79 -34.56 -21.04
CA ALA A 11 18.31 -34.46 -19.67
C ALA A 11 16.95 -33.76 -19.64
N ALA A 12 15.90 -34.43 -19.16
CA ALA A 12 14.61 -33.81 -18.89
C ALA A 12 14.48 -33.57 -17.37
N LEU A 13 14.95 -32.40 -16.92
CA LEU A 13 14.61 -31.86 -15.61
C LEU A 13 13.15 -31.41 -15.65
N VAL A 14 12.30 -32.08 -14.88
CA VAL A 14 10.92 -31.66 -14.61
C VAL A 14 10.99 -30.39 -13.76
N ALA A 15 10.91 -29.24 -14.43
CA ALA A 15 10.69 -27.97 -13.75
C ALA A 15 9.26 -27.97 -13.19
N VAL A 16 9.13 -28.15 -11.88
CA VAL A 16 7.90 -27.84 -11.15
C VAL A 16 7.68 -26.34 -11.31
N SER A 17 6.78 -25.98 -12.20
CA SER A 17 6.27 -24.62 -12.33
C SER A 17 5.60 -24.23 -11.01
N ALA A 18 6.35 -23.61 -10.12
CA ALA A 18 5.77 -22.85 -9.02
C ALA A 18 4.92 -21.75 -9.67
N SER A 19 3.60 -21.91 -9.61
CA SER A 19 2.66 -20.86 -10.01
C SER A 19 3.07 -19.57 -9.29
N PRO A 20 3.21 -18.44 -9.99
CA PRO A 20 3.46 -17.18 -9.30
C PRO A 20 2.29 -16.97 -8.34
N VAL A 21 2.61 -16.86 -7.05
CA VAL A 21 1.68 -16.40 -6.01
C VAL A 21 0.96 -15.19 -6.58
N MET A 22 -0.37 -15.30 -6.70
CA MET A 22 -1.24 -14.30 -7.32
C MET A 22 -0.85 -12.91 -6.84
N ALA A 23 -0.28 -12.11 -7.74
CA ALA A 23 -0.03 -10.70 -7.48
C ALA A 23 -1.38 -10.05 -7.18
N GLY A 24 -1.61 -9.66 -5.92
CA GLY A 24 -2.80 -8.92 -5.52
C GLY A 24 -3.01 -7.65 -6.37
N PRO A 25 -4.22 -7.07 -6.36
CA PRO A 25 -4.51 -5.87 -7.14
C PRO A 25 -3.51 -4.76 -6.80
N ARG A 26 -3.02 -4.03 -7.81
CA ARG A 26 -2.07 -2.92 -7.60
C ARG A 26 -2.74 -1.67 -7.02
N ALA A 27 -4.06 -1.53 -7.17
CA ALA A 27 -4.86 -0.45 -6.62
C ALA A 27 -6.34 -0.83 -6.54
N TYR A 28 -7.09 -0.27 -5.58
CA TYR A 28 -8.53 -0.50 -5.41
C TYR A 28 -9.15 0.49 -4.41
N GLU A 29 -10.47 0.59 -4.41
CA GLU A 29 -11.24 1.24 -3.34
C GLU A 29 -11.71 0.20 -2.32
N ASP A 30 -11.61 0.54 -1.03
CA ASP A 30 -12.20 -0.24 0.07
C ASP A 30 -12.65 0.71 1.18
N ASN A 31 -13.61 0.29 1.99
CA ASN A 31 -13.97 1.01 3.22
C ASN A 31 -13.03 0.69 4.39
N LYS A 32 -11.94 -0.03 4.12
CA LYS A 32 -10.97 -0.54 5.08
C LYS A 32 -9.57 -0.10 4.75
N LEU A 33 -8.79 0.21 5.76
CA LEU A 33 -7.34 0.25 5.70
C LEU A 33 -6.80 -0.99 6.42
N ASN A 34 -6.14 -1.91 5.70
CA ASN A 34 -5.52 -3.10 6.28
C ASN A 34 -4.01 -2.86 6.42
N PHE A 35 -3.52 -2.72 7.64
CA PHE A 35 -2.15 -2.28 7.93
C PHE A 35 -1.50 -3.04 9.08
N LYS A 36 -0.18 -2.93 9.17
CA LYS A 36 0.60 -3.33 10.34
C LYS A 36 0.60 -2.19 11.35
N ASN A 37 0.11 -2.45 12.56
CA ASN A 37 0.24 -1.49 13.66
C ASN A 37 1.68 -1.46 14.20
N CYS A 38 1.95 -0.59 15.18
CA CYS A 38 3.30 -0.41 15.73
C CYS A 38 3.87 -1.65 16.44
N LYS A 39 3.04 -2.66 16.72
CA LYS A 39 3.44 -3.96 17.30
C LYS A 39 3.58 -5.07 16.24
N ASN A 40 3.59 -4.73 14.94
CA ASN A 40 3.56 -5.66 13.81
C ASN A 40 2.30 -6.55 13.72
N ALA A 41 1.22 -6.20 14.43
CA ALA A 41 -0.04 -6.93 14.32
C ALA A 41 -0.83 -6.48 13.08
N ASP A 42 -1.56 -7.43 12.49
CA ASP A 42 -2.47 -7.17 11.37
C ASP A 42 -3.75 -6.52 11.90
N VAL A 43 -3.94 -5.23 11.56
CA VAL A 43 -5.08 -4.42 11.98
C VAL A 43 -5.84 -3.88 10.77
N THR A 44 -7.15 -3.86 10.86
CA THR A 44 -8.04 -3.17 9.93
C THR A 44 -8.63 -1.94 10.61
N ALA A 45 -8.50 -0.76 10.00
CA ALA A 45 -9.28 0.42 10.34
C ALA A 45 -10.44 0.61 9.37
N ARG A 46 -11.60 1.02 9.86
CA ARG A 46 -12.80 1.33 9.06
C ARG A 46 -13.40 2.65 9.51
N TRP A 47 -13.84 3.46 8.56
CA TRP A 47 -14.60 4.67 8.88
C TRP A 47 -15.87 4.34 9.65
N PHE A 48 -16.07 5.09 10.73
CA PHE A 48 -17.31 5.15 11.48
C PHE A 48 -17.64 6.63 11.72
N LYS A 49 -18.47 7.20 10.83
CA LYS A 49 -18.72 8.65 10.78
C LYS A 49 -17.42 9.44 10.57
N ALA A 50 -17.03 10.26 11.55
CA ALA A 50 -15.79 11.05 11.53
C ALA A 50 -14.61 10.33 12.22
N GLU A 51 -14.85 9.16 12.79
CA GLU A 51 -13.90 8.36 13.57
C GLU A 51 -13.51 7.07 12.82
N LEU A 52 -12.59 6.31 13.40
CA LEU A 52 -12.14 5.02 12.91
C LEU A 52 -12.42 3.93 13.95
N THR A 53 -13.04 2.84 13.53
CA THR A 53 -13.07 1.60 14.30
C THR A 53 -11.89 0.74 13.89
N ILE A 54 -11.22 0.12 14.85
CA ILE A 54 -10.08 -0.77 14.62
C ILE A 54 -10.43 -2.21 14.98
N SER A 55 -9.88 -3.17 14.26
CA SER A 55 -10.00 -4.60 14.57
C SER A 55 -8.69 -5.29 14.22
N GLU A 56 -8.14 -6.09 15.13
CA GLU A 56 -7.10 -7.04 14.76
C GLU A 56 -7.70 -8.17 13.90
N ALA A 57 -6.87 -8.80 13.08
CA ALA A 57 -7.29 -9.89 12.21
C ALA A 57 -8.05 -10.99 12.98
N GLY A 58 -9.29 -11.25 12.57
CA GLY A 58 -10.17 -12.24 13.19
C GLY A 58 -10.88 -11.80 14.48
N LYS A 59 -10.71 -10.55 14.92
CA LYS A 59 -11.40 -9.99 16.08
C LYS A 59 -12.54 -9.06 15.66
N SER A 60 -13.48 -8.83 16.58
CA SER A 60 -14.51 -7.81 16.43
C SER A 60 -13.90 -6.40 16.45
N PRO A 61 -14.51 -5.42 15.79
CA PRO A 61 -14.14 -4.03 15.93
C PRO A 61 -14.22 -3.55 17.37
N GLU A 62 -13.23 -2.78 17.78
CA GLU A 62 -13.19 -2.01 19.01
C GLU A 62 -14.06 -0.76 18.89
N GLU A 63 -14.22 -0.04 20.00
CA GLU A 63 -14.90 1.25 20.01
C GLU A 63 -14.23 2.24 19.05
N PRO A 64 -15.00 3.13 18.39
CA PRO A 64 -14.44 4.16 17.54
C PRO A 64 -13.41 5.03 18.26
N SER A 65 -12.33 5.38 17.56
CA SER A 65 -11.30 6.30 18.01
C SER A 65 -11.06 7.38 16.94
N ASP A 66 -10.66 8.56 17.38
CA ASP A 66 -10.28 9.68 16.51
C ASP A 66 -8.93 9.45 15.82
N SER A 67 -8.15 8.49 16.29
CA SER A 67 -6.81 8.21 15.80
C SER A 67 -6.45 6.73 15.80
N ILE A 68 -5.48 6.37 14.97
CA ILE A 68 -4.92 5.01 14.92
C ILE A 68 -3.39 5.06 14.89
N GLU A 69 -2.74 4.03 15.42
CA GLU A 69 -1.29 3.88 15.34
C GLU A 69 -0.90 2.91 14.22
N ILE A 70 -0.12 3.38 13.25
CA ILE A 70 0.24 2.65 12.04
C ILE A 70 1.75 2.70 11.81
N GLN A 71 2.30 1.64 11.21
CA GLN A 71 3.67 1.68 10.70
C GLN A 71 3.72 2.36 9.34
N ASN A 72 4.56 3.40 9.22
CA ASN A 72 4.84 4.02 7.94
C ASN A 72 5.90 3.24 7.13
N TRP A 73 6.24 3.70 5.93
CA TRP A 73 7.22 3.02 5.07
C TRP A 73 8.63 2.90 5.65
N ASP A 74 9.00 3.78 6.59
CA ASP A 74 10.29 3.74 7.27
C ASP A 74 10.27 2.80 8.49
N GLY A 75 9.16 2.09 8.72
CA GLY A 75 8.95 1.22 9.88
C GLY A 75 8.72 1.99 11.19
N LYS A 76 8.57 3.32 11.11
CA LYS A 76 8.29 4.16 12.27
C LYS A 76 6.81 4.07 12.65
N CYS A 77 6.55 4.16 13.95
CA CYS A 77 5.20 4.27 14.48
C CYS A 77 4.71 5.71 14.33
N VAL A 78 3.58 5.90 13.66
CA VAL A 78 2.93 7.21 13.54
C VAL A 78 1.48 7.12 13.98
N THR A 79 1.01 8.15 14.67
CA THR A 79 -0.41 8.33 14.98
C THR A 79 -1.06 9.05 13.79
N LEU A 80 -2.12 8.45 13.24
CA LEU A 80 -2.90 9.00 12.14
C LEU A 80 -4.26 9.46 12.65
N ARG A 81 -4.62 10.71 12.37
CA ARG A 81 -5.97 11.28 12.56
C ARG A 81 -6.47 11.90 11.26
N TRP A 82 -7.79 11.92 11.06
CA TRP A 82 -8.41 12.75 10.04
C TRP A 82 -8.94 14.05 10.63
N ASP A 83 -8.50 15.17 10.04
CA ASP A 83 -9.05 16.47 10.33
C ASP A 83 -10.24 16.74 9.40
N THR A 84 -11.44 16.74 9.97
CA THR A 84 -12.68 16.90 9.19
C THR A 84 -12.82 18.32 8.64
N ASP A 85 -12.35 19.34 9.38
CA ASP A 85 -12.51 20.74 9.01
C ASP A 85 -11.50 21.14 7.93
N ALA A 86 -10.24 20.70 8.08
CA ALA A 86 -9.18 20.95 7.10
C ALA A 86 -9.17 19.94 5.94
N ALA A 87 -9.99 18.87 6.04
CA ALA A 87 -10.08 17.79 5.08
C ALA A 87 -8.73 17.16 4.72
N HIS A 88 -7.87 16.88 5.71
CA HIS A 88 -6.59 16.21 5.53
C HIS A 88 -6.29 15.19 6.63
N PHE A 89 -5.27 14.37 6.42
CA PHE A 89 -4.68 13.56 7.48
C PHE A 89 -3.67 14.39 8.27
N VAL A 90 -3.64 14.15 9.58
CA VAL A 90 -2.60 14.58 10.50
C VAL A 90 -1.82 13.34 10.92
N PHE A 91 -0.51 13.38 10.75
CA PHE A 91 0.41 12.33 11.16
C PHE A 91 1.29 12.89 12.28
N SER A 92 1.40 12.16 13.38
CA SER A 92 2.22 12.57 14.52
C SER A 92 3.24 11.49 14.87
N GLU A 93 4.48 11.91 15.12
CA GLU A 93 5.60 11.08 15.59
C GLU A 93 6.26 11.79 16.79
N GLY A 94 5.86 11.41 18.01
CA GLY A 94 6.27 12.14 19.22
C GLY A 94 5.75 13.58 19.20
N ASP A 95 6.66 14.56 19.35
CA ASP A 95 6.32 15.99 19.30
C ASP A 95 6.23 16.56 17.87
N ALA A 96 6.63 15.78 16.86
CA ALA A 96 6.56 16.19 15.46
C ALA A 96 5.18 15.88 14.87
N SER A 97 4.69 16.77 14.01
CA SER A 97 3.46 16.56 13.24
C SER A 97 3.60 17.04 11.80
N GLU A 98 3.10 16.24 10.87
CA GLU A 98 2.94 16.57 9.45
C GLU A 98 1.47 16.42 9.03
N THR A 99 1.07 17.14 7.97
CA THR A 99 -0.28 17.01 7.39
C THR A 99 -0.18 16.63 5.92
N GLY A 100 -1.20 15.93 5.40
CA GLY A 100 -1.20 15.51 4.01
C GLY A 100 -2.46 14.78 3.58
N GLN A 101 -2.56 14.51 2.28
CA GLN A 101 -3.71 13.81 1.67
C GLN A 101 -3.45 12.32 1.45
N MET A 102 -2.25 11.83 1.73
CA MET A 102 -1.81 10.47 1.45
C MET A 102 -1.21 9.83 2.69
N ILE A 103 -1.76 8.68 3.06
CA ILE A 103 -1.22 7.78 4.08
C ILE A 103 -0.14 6.91 3.41
N LYS A 104 1.06 6.89 3.98
CA LYS A 104 2.13 5.93 3.63
C LYS A 104 2.17 4.86 4.71
N TYR A 105 1.88 3.60 4.37
CA TYR A 105 1.76 2.55 5.37
C TYR A 105 2.27 1.18 4.90
N VAL A 106 2.57 0.33 5.87
CA VAL A 106 2.84 -1.10 5.66
C VAL A 106 1.53 -1.88 5.73
N ALA A 107 1.15 -2.57 4.65
CA ALA A 107 -0.07 -3.38 4.62
C ALA A 107 0.13 -4.76 5.26
N TRP A 108 -0.95 -5.54 5.43
CA TRP A 108 -0.89 -6.90 6.01
C TRP A 108 0.09 -7.83 5.28
N ASP A 109 0.17 -7.70 3.95
CA ASP A 109 1.10 -8.45 3.10
C ASP A 109 2.57 -8.01 3.27
N GLY A 110 2.81 -6.96 4.07
CA GLY A 110 4.11 -6.36 4.31
C GLY A 110 4.62 -5.46 3.19
N ASN A 111 3.87 -5.33 2.09
CA ASN A 111 4.21 -4.39 1.02
C ASN A 111 3.95 -2.94 1.48
N LEU A 112 4.53 -2.01 0.74
CA LEU A 112 4.47 -0.59 1.03
C LEU A 112 3.39 0.05 0.17
N TRP A 113 2.33 0.51 0.82
CA TRP A 113 1.14 1.04 0.17
C TRP A 113 0.95 2.51 0.47
N ALA A 114 0.33 3.20 -0.47
CA ALA A 114 -0.22 4.53 -0.29
C ALA A 114 -1.75 4.45 -0.28
N ALA A 115 -2.41 5.31 0.48
CA ALA A 115 -3.85 5.48 0.40
C ALA A 115 -4.25 6.95 0.55
N THR A 116 -5.33 7.34 -0.12
CA THR A 116 -6.00 8.62 0.13
C THR A 116 -7.44 8.37 0.57
N ARG A 117 -8.06 9.36 1.21
CA ARG A 117 -9.44 9.26 1.65
C ARG A 117 -10.38 9.36 0.45
N THR A 118 -11.38 8.48 0.40
CA THR A 118 -12.57 8.66 -0.44
C THR A 118 -13.76 9.05 0.42
N TYR A 119 -14.89 9.40 -0.19
CA TYR A 119 -16.10 9.85 0.52
C TYR A 119 -16.39 9.08 1.83
N ALA A 120 -16.42 7.74 1.76
CA ALA A 120 -16.69 6.86 2.91
C ALA A 120 -15.60 5.79 3.13
N GLY A 121 -14.44 5.93 2.49
CA GLY A 121 -13.47 4.86 2.37
C GLY A 121 -12.06 5.35 2.10
N PHE A 122 -11.31 4.50 1.42
CA PHE A 122 -9.93 4.71 1.03
C PHE A 122 -9.75 4.24 -0.41
N PHE A 123 -8.90 4.94 -1.14
CA PHE A 123 -8.37 4.47 -2.41
C PHE A 123 -6.92 4.09 -2.16
N HIS A 124 -6.56 2.84 -2.46
CA HIS A 124 -5.28 2.24 -2.15
C HIS A 124 -4.46 2.05 -3.41
N ALA A 125 -3.14 2.15 -3.29
CA ALA A 125 -2.20 1.74 -4.32
C ALA A 125 -0.93 1.15 -3.70
N ARG A 126 -0.47 0.02 -4.22
CA ARG A 126 0.83 -0.55 -3.86
C ARG A 126 1.92 0.25 -4.56
N VAL A 127 2.89 0.72 -3.79
CA VAL A 127 4.01 1.52 -4.29
C VAL A 127 5.27 0.66 -4.42
N ALA A 128 5.57 -0.15 -3.39
CA ALA A 128 6.76 -0.98 -3.37
C ALA A 128 6.53 -2.29 -2.63
N ASP A 129 7.49 -3.19 -2.78
CA ASP A 129 7.42 -4.53 -2.22
C ASP A 129 8.00 -4.51 -0.81
N LYS A 130 7.66 -5.53 -0.01
CA LYS A 130 8.26 -5.71 1.31
C LYS A 130 9.80 -5.76 1.20
N GLY A 131 10.47 -4.92 1.98
CA GLY A 131 11.94 -4.89 2.05
C GLY A 131 12.61 -4.11 0.92
N ASP A 132 11.84 -3.35 0.14
CA ASP A 132 12.41 -2.40 -0.81
C ASP A 132 13.30 -1.38 -0.10
N SER A 133 14.53 -1.22 -0.58
CA SER A 133 15.49 -0.28 0.00
C SER A 133 15.21 1.17 -0.34
N ASP A 134 14.42 1.44 -1.38
CA ASP A 134 14.08 2.79 -1.83
C ASP A 134 12.65 2.84 -2.41
N PRO A 135 11.61 2.76 -1.55
CA PRO A 135 10.23 2.86 -2.00
C PRO A 135 9.87 4.23 -2.57
N ARG A 136 10.62 5.28 -2.22
CA ARG A 136 10.33 6.66 -2.63
C ARG A 136 10.60 6.88 -4.12
N SER A 137 11.67 6.29 -4.67
CA SER A 137 11.93 6.36 -6.12
C SER A 137 10.87 5.65 -6.97
N LYS A 138 10.04 4.79 -6.38
CA LYS A 138 8.93 4.10 -7.07
C LYS A 138 7.63 4.89 -7.09
N MET A 139 7.52 5.97 -6.32
CA MET A 139 6.29 6.75 -6.20
C MET A 139 5.83 7.31 -7.54
N GLN A 140 6.74 7.92 -8.31
CA GLN A 140 6.39 8.49 -9.61
C GLN A 140 5.86 7.43 -10.57
N ALA A 141 6.54 6.29 -10.66
CA ALA A 141 6.10 5.18 -11.50
C ALA A 141 4.74 4.61 -11.07
N ALA A 142 4.46 4.56 -9.76
CA ALA A 142 3.16 4.15 -9.23
C ALA A 142 2.06 5.16 -9.59
N GLY A 143 2.34 6.46 -9.47
CA GLY A 143 1.42 7.54 -9.86
C GLY A 143 1.10 7.51 -11.36
N ASP A 144 2.12 7.38 -12.21
CA ASP A 144 1.94 7.28 -13.67
C ASP A 144 1.15 6.03 -14.07
N TRP A 145 1.39 4.90 -13.38
CA TRP A 145 0.60 3.69 -13.58
C TRP A 145 -0.86 3.91 -13.18
N LEU A 146 -1.14 4.52 -12.04
CA LEU A 146 -2.51 4.82 -11.60
C LEU A 146 -3.25 5.70 -12.60
N ALA A 147 -2.64 6.83 -13.00
CA ALA A 147 -3.24 7.76 -13.96
C ALA A 147 -3.57 7.06 -15.29
N LYS A 148 -2.65 6.22 -15.78
CA LYS A 148 -2.86 5.46 -17.02
C LYS A 148 -3.97 4.40 -16.91
N ASN A 149 -4.14 3.81 -15.73
CA ASN A 149 -5.06 2.68 -15.52
C ASN A 149 -6.40 3.10 -14.86
N ASN A 150 -6.62 4.40 -14.60
CA ASN A 150 -7.88 4.92 -14.10
C ASN A 150 -8.98 5.00 -15.20
N ILE A 151 -9.28 3.86 -15.82
CA ILE A 151 -10.22 3.76 -16.95
C ILE A 151 -11.63 4.22 -16.57
N ASN A 152 -12.01 4.02 -15.30
CA ASN A 152 -13.33 4.36 -14.78
C ASN A 152 -13.42 5.79 -14.22
N GLN A 153 -12.37 6.61 -14.38
CA GLN A 153 -12.32 8.01 -13.91
C GLN A 153 -12.69 8.15 -12.42
N VAL A 154 -12.14 7.26 -11.59
CA VAL A 154 -12.31 7.32 -10.14
C VAL A 154 -11.55 8.55 -9.63
N PRO A 155 -12.21 9.58 -9.06
CA PRO A 155 -11.53 10.84 -8.71
C PRO A 155 -10.42 10.65 -7.68
N ALA A 156 -10.60 9.73 -6.73
CA ALA A 156 -9.59 9.44 -5.72
C ALA A 156 -8.33 8.78 -6.31
N ALA A 157 -8.45 8.05 -7.42
CA ALA A 157 -7.30 7.52 -8.13
C ALA A 157 -6.46 8.64 -8.74
N ASP A 158 -7.09 9.67 -9.31
CA ASP A 158 -6.40 10.84 -9.87
C ASP A 158 -5.71 11.66 -8.77
N VAL A 159 -6.37 11.85 -7.63
CA VAL A 159 -5.78 12.50 -6.45
C VAL A 159 -4.55 11.72 -5.98
N LEU A 160 -4.67 10.41 -5.79
CA LEU A 160 -3.54 9.60 -5.33
C LEU A 160 -2.41 9.55 -6.36
N ALA A 161 -2.73 9.48 -7.65
CA ALA A 161 -1.76 9.53 -8.74
C ALA A 161 -0.96 10.85 -8.70
N ALA A 162 -1.63 11.99 -8.58
CA ALA A 162 -0.98 13.30 -8.48
C ALA A 162 -0.08 13.44 -7.24
N LEU A 163 -0.53 12.93 -6.09
CA LEU A 163 0.27 12.94 -4.85
C LEU A 163 1.53 12.08 -4.98
N LEU A 164 1.41 10.90 -5.59
CA LEU A 164 2.54 10.01 -5.85
C LEU A 164 3.54 10.60 -6.85
N SER A 165 3.05 11.18 -7.95
CA SER A 165 3.92 11.78 -8.98
C SER A 165 4.60 13.08 -8.53
N SER A 166 3.99 13.87 -7.64
CA SER A 166 4.60 15.10 -7.09
C SER A 166 5.60 14.84 -5.96
N SER A 167 5.37 13.79 -5.17
CA SER A 167 6.24 13.42 -4.04
C SER A 167 7.52 12.69 -4.47
N GLY A 168 7.52 12.01 -5.63
CA GLY A 168 8.70 11.33 -6.18
C GLY A 168 9.84 12.26 -6.60
N THR A 169 9.57 13.57 -6.67
CA THR A 169 10.55 14.62 -7.02
C THR A 169 11.19 15.31 -5.81
N SER A 170 10.74 15.02 -4.58
CA SER A 170 11.24 15.72 -3.39
C SER A 170 12.45 15.00 -2.80
N ASN A 171 13.65 15.39 -3.23
CA ASN A 171 14.87 15.20 -2.45
C ASN A 171 14.82 16.16 -1.26
N ASN A 172 14.48 15.69 -0.06
CA ASN A 172 14.84 16.31 1.21
C ASN A 172 14.95 15.24 2.30
#